data_AF-A0A534C0W5-F1
#
_entry.id   AF-A0A534C0W5-F1
#
_cell.length_a   1.000
_cell.length_b   1.000
_cell.length_c   1.000
_cell.angle_alpha   90.00
_cell.angle_beta   90.00
_cell.angle_gamma   90.00
#
_symmetry.space_group_name_H-M   'P 1'
#
loop_
_entity.id
_entity.type
_entity.pdbx_description
1 polymer ?
#
loop_
_entity_poly.entity_id
_entity_poly.type
_entity_poly.pdbx_seq_one_letter_code
_entity_poly.pdbx_strand_id
1 'polypeptide(L)'
;MTMRRTAAINMLACVAIAVLLALVSAPRGGAQAARVKASPASLPAVRHVFVILLENQSFGVTFGKHSPAPYLAQTLPAQGALLTHYYGIGHASLDNYVALISGQAPNEQTQLDCPIVSEF
;
A
#
# COMPACT_ATOMS: atom_id res chain seq x y z
N MET A 1 -66.89 -0.17 -15.30
CA MET A 1 -65.89 -0.54 -16.33
C MET A 1 -64.53 -0.65 -15.63
N THR A 2 -64.31 -1.76 -14.90
CA THR A 2 -63.25 -1.83 -13.87
C THR A 2 -62.68 -3.26 -13.72
N MET A 3 -62.53 -3.98 -14.84
CA MET A 3 -62.09 -5.39 -14.82
C MET A 3 -61.09 -5.70 -15.94
N ARG A 4 -60.11 -4.82 -16.18
CA ARG A 4 -59.05 -5.02 -17.19
C ARG A 4 -57.61 -4.76 -16.69
N ARG A 5 -57.43 -4.27 -15.46
CA ARG A 5 -56.11 -3.87 -14.94
C ARG A 5 -55.40 -4.93 -14.07
N THR A 6 -56.12 -5.93 -13.56
CA THR A 6 -55.56 -6.94 -12.66
C THR A 6 -54.86 -8.11 -13.38
N ALA A 7 -55.24 -8.43 -14.62
CA ALA A 7 -54.66 -9.57 -15.36
C ALA A 7 -53.22 -9.31 -15.84
N ALA A 8 -52.87 -8.08 -16.20
CA ALA A 8 -51.54 -7.72 -16.69
C ALA A 8 -50.46 -7.76 -15.60
N ILE A 9 -50.84 -7.51 -14.33
CA ILE A 9 -49.92 -7.52 -13.19
C ILE A 9 -49.53 -8.96 -12.83
N ASN A 10 -50.46 -9.92 -12.92
CA ASN A 10 -50.18 -11.34 -12.66
C ASN A 10 -49.35 -12.01 -13.77
N MET A 11 -49.40 -11.50 -15.00
CA MET A 11 -48.62 -12.06 -16.12
C MET A 11 -47.14 -11.63 -16.07
N LEU A 12 -46.85 -10.41 -15.61
CA LEU A 12 -45.47 -9.94 -15.38
C LEU A 12 -44.78 -10.67 -14.22
N ALA A 13 -45.52 -10.99 -13.16
CA ALA A 13 -44.98 -11.71 -12.01
C ALA A 13 -44.52 -13.15 -12.36
N CYS A 14 -45.25 -13.85 -13.23
CA CYS A 14 -44.89 -15.22 -13.65
C CYS A 14 -43.64 -15.27 -14.55
N VAL A 15 -43.43 -14.26 -15.41
CA VAL A 15 -42.24 -14.18 -16.29
C VAL A 15 -40.99 -13.85 -15.48
N ALA A 16 -41.10 -12.96 -14.48
CA ALA A 16 -39.97 -12.62 -13.62
C ALA A 16 -39.48 -13.82 -12.77
N ILE A 17 -40.40 -14.65 -12.28
CA ILE A 17 -40.08 -15.85 -11.49
C ILE A 17 -39.42 -16.92 -12.37
N ALA A 18 -39.88 -17.12 -13.61
CA ALA A 18 -39.28 -18.09 -14.53
C ALA A 18 -37.84 -17.72 -14.94
N VAL A 19 -37.54 -16.42 -15.09
CA VAL A 19 -36.17 -15.94 -15.37
C VAL A 19 -35.27 -16.09 -14.14
N LEU A 20 -35.78 -15.84 -12.93
CA LEU A 20 -35.03 -16.05 -11.68
C LEU A 20 -34.70 -17.54 -11.40
N LEU A 21 -35.57 -18.47 -11.80
CA LEU A 21 -35.30 -19.91 -11.66
C LEU A 21 -34.34 -20.47 -12.72
N ALA A 22 -34.27 -19.89 -13.92
CA ALA A 22 -33.33 -20.33 -14.97
C ALA A 22 -31.86 -19.97 -14.66
N LEU A 23 -31.61 -18.98 -13.82
CA LEU A 23 -30.26 -18.58 -13.36
C LEU A 23 -29.68 -19.49 -12.26
N VAL A 24 -30.47 -20.40 -11.69
CA VAL A 24 -30.04 -21.26 -10.57
C VAL A 24 -29.46 -22.60 -11.05
N SER A 25 -29.72 -22.99 -12.29
CA SER A 25 -29.38 -24.34 -12.82
C SER A 25 -28.07 -24.40 -13.61
N ALA A 26 -27.28 -23.33 -13.67
CA ALA A 26 -25.99 -23.38 -14.34
C ALA A 26 -25.04 -24.34 -13.59
N PRO A 27 -24.44 -25.35 -14.26
CA PRO A 27 -23.47 -26.21 -13.62
C PRO A 27 -22.30 -25.33 -13.19
N ARG A 28 -22.15 -25.18 -11.87
CA ARG A 28 -20.95 -24.60 -11.28
C ARG A 28 -19.82 -25.58 -11.58
N GLY A 29 -19.14 -25.36 -12.71
CA GLY A 29 -17.86 -26.00 -12.97
C GLY A 29 -16.95 -25.68 -11.80
N GLY A 30 -16.79 -26.65 -10.90
CA GLY A 30 -15.86 -26.53 -9.78
C GLY A 30 -14.48 -26.37 -10.37
N ALA A 31 -13.99 -25.14 -10.44
CA ALA A 31 -12.59 -24.89 -10.69
C ALA A 31 -11.84 -25.57 -9.54
N GLN A 32 -11.30 -26.76 -9.79
CA GLN A 32 -10.30 -27.34 -8.93
C GLN A 32 -9.11 -26.40 -9.00
N ALA A 33 -9.02 -25.51 -8.01
CA ALA A 33 -7.83 -24.74 -7.77
C ALA A 33 -6.71 -25.77 -7.54
N ALA A 34 -5.86 -25.95 -8.54
CA ALA A 34 -4.64 -26.71 -8.39
C ALA A 34 -3.91 -26.11 -7.18
N ARG A 35 -3.82 -26.87 -6.08
CA ARG A 35 -2.96 -26.50 -4.96
C ARG A 35 -1.53 -26.57 -5.50
N VAL A 36 -1.03 -25.44 -5.96
CA VAL A 36 0.40 -25.26 -6.15
C VAL A 36 1.01 -25.49 -4.77
N LYS A 37 1.73 -26.62 -4.62
CA LYS A 37 2.64 -26.80 -3.49
C LYS A 37 3.64 -25.67 -3.61
N ALA A 38 3.48 -24.63 -2.79
CA ALA A 38 4.51 -23.63 -2.61
C ALA A 38 5.71 -24.38 -2.03
N SER A 39 6.68 -24.72 -2.87
CA SER A 39 8.01 -25.02 -2.38
C SER A 39 8.44 -23.77 -1.61
N PRO A 40 8.83 -23.88 -0.33
CA PRO A 40 9.38 -22.76 0.38
C PRO A 40 10.71 -22.46 -0.32
N ALA A 41 10.68 -21.54 -1.28
CA ALA A 41 11.89 -20.92 -1.78
C ALA A 41 12.45 -20.17 -0.57
N SER A 42 13.42 -20.76 0.11
CA SER A 42 14.12 -20.08 1.19
C SER A 42 14.79 -18.87 0.55
N LEU A 43 14.38 -17.67 0.94
CA LEU A 43 15.08 -16.47 0.53
C LEU A 43 16.55 -16.59 0.95
N PRO A 44 17.50 -16.10 0.14
CA PRO A 44 18.90 -16.04 0.56
C PRO A 44 19.01 -15.32 1.91
N ALA A 45 19.90 -15.81 2.79
CA ALA A 45 20.13 -15.17 4.06
C ALA A 45 20.72 -13.76 3.85
N VAL A 46 20.06 -12.75 4.41
CA VAL A 46 20.58 -11.37 4.48
C VAL A 46 21.64 -11.33 5.58
N ARG A 47 22.89 -11.02 5.23
CA ARG A 47 23.99 -10.96 6.22
C ARG A 47 24.20 -9.58 6.82
N HIS A 48 24.06 -8.55 5.99
CA HIS A 48 24.30 -7.17 6.38
C HIS A 48 23.23 -6.27 5.77
N VAL A 49 22.74 -5.34 6.57
CA VAL A 49 21.86 -4.25 6.15
C VAL A 49 22.56 -2.96 6.53
N PHE A 50 22.68 -2.05 5.57
CA PHE A 50 23.20 -0.71 5.81
C PHE A 50 22.06 0.29 5.63
N VAL A 51 21.90 1.18 6.59
CA VAL A 51 20.95 2.29 6.52
C VAL A 51 21.77 3.57 6.46
N ILE A 52 21.64 4.32 5.38
CA ILE A 52 22.36 5.58 5.16
C ILE A 52 21.32 6.70 5.17
N LEU A 53 21.38 7.56 6.19
CA LEU A 53 20.53 8.73 6.30
C LEU A 53 21.27 9.95 5.75
N LEU A 54 20.61 10.69 4.88
CA LEU A 54 21.12 11.93 4.31
C LEU A 54 20.49 13.11 5.06
N GLU A 55 21.10 13.47 6.18
CA GLU A 55 20.59 14.53 7.04
C GLU A 55 20.59 15.88 6.32
N ASN A 56 19.50 16.63 6.48
CA ASN A 56 19.30 17.95 5.88
C ASN A 56 19.46 18.00 4.34
N GLN A 57 19.24 16.88 3.64
CA GLN A 57 19.30 16.81 2.18
C GLN A 57 17.91 16.72 1.56
N SER A 58 17.67 17.56 0.54
CA SER A 58 16.43 17.50 -0.23
C SER A 58 16.54 16.51 -1.39
N PHE A 59 15.41 15.90 -1.76
CA PHE A 59 15.34 15.00 -2.92
C PHE A 59 15.86 15.68 -4.21
N GLY A 60 15.47 16.93 -4.45
CA GLY A 60 15.86 17.66 -5.66
C GLY A 60 17.37 17.92 -5.76
N VAL A 61 18.04 18.16 -4.62
CA VAL A 61 19.50 18.32 -4.58
C VAL A 61 20.20 16.97 -4.75
N THR A 62 19.75 15.93 -4.06
CA THR A 62 20.46 14.63 -4.04
C THR A 62 20.20 13.78 -5.29
N PHE A 63 18.98 13.73 -5.79
CA PHE A 63 18.54 12.85 -6.87
C PHE A 63 18.10 13.60 -8.13
N GLY A 64 18.18 14.94 -8.14
CA GLY A 64 17.86 15.75 -9.31
C GLY A 64 18.91 15.65 -10.43
N LYS A 65 18.54 16.16 -11.61
CA LYS A 65 19.37 16.13 -12.84
C LYS A 65 20.78 16.73 -12.65
N HIS A 66 20.92 17.72 -11.78
CA HIS A 66 22.16 18.45 -11.52
C HIS A 66 22.77 18.10 -10.15
N SER A 67 22.48 16.91 -9.63
CA SER A 67 23.00 16.47 -8.34
C SER A 67 24.53 16.47 -8.30
N PRO A 68 25.16 17.01 -7.23
CA PRO A 68 26.60 16.88 -7.01
C PRO A 68 27.01 15.46 -6.57
N ALA A 69 26.05 14.57 -6.32
CA ALA A 69 26.28 13.20 -5.87
C ALA A 69 25.87 12.18 -6.97
N PRO A 70 26.66 12.03 -8.05
CA PRO A 70 26.28 11.23 -9.21
C PRO A 70 26.02 9.75 -8.88
N TYR A 71 26.75 9.18 -7.92
CA TYR A 71 26.52 7.81 -7.48
C TYR A 71 25.12 7.63 -6.87
N LEU A 72 24.70 8.55 -5.99
CA LEU A 72 23.37 8.53 -5.40
C LEU A 72 22.28 8.84 -6.43
N ALA A 73 22.50 9.80 -7.33
CA ALA A 73 21.48 10.23 -8.29
C ALA A 73 21.27 9.25 -9.45
N GLN A 74 22.30 8.49 -9.85
CA GLN A 74 22.28 7.73 -11.10
C GLN A 74 22.60 6.25 -10.89
N THR A 75 23.73 5.95 -10.23
CA THR A 75 24.22 4.57 -10.12
C THR A 75 23.38 3.73 -9.17
N LEU A 76 23.11 4.24 -7.97
CA LEU A 76 22.42 3.49 -6.93
C LEU A 76 20.93 3.22 -7.27
N PRO A 77 20.16 4.18 -7.81
CA PRO A 77 18.77 3.93 -8.21
C PRO A 77 18.64 2.88 -9.31
N ALA A 78 19.61 2.80 -10.23
CA ALA A 78 19.63 1.77 -11.28
C ALA A 78 19.84 0.34 -10.74
N GLN A 79 20.30 0.20 -9.49
CA GLN A 79 20.54 -1.09 -8.83
C GLN A 79 19.40 -1.51 -7.89
N GLY A 80 18.33 -0.71 -7.80
CA GLY A 80 17.26 -0.97 -6.84
C GLY A 80 16.00 -0.16 -7.13
N ALA A 81 15.28 0.17 -6.06
CA ALA A 81 14.07 0.98 -6.12
C ALA A 81 14.31 2.35 -5.48
N LEU A 82 13.92 3.40 -6.18
CA LEU A 82 13.88 4.76 -5.66
C LEU A 82 12.42 5.17 -5.39
N LEU A 83 12.11 5.50 -4.15
CA LEU A 83 10.79 5.95 -3.74
C LEU A 83 10.69 7.48 -3.85
N THR A 84 10.04 7.99 -4.89
CA THR A 84 9.93 9.44 -5.17
C THR A 84 8.87 10.16 -4.33
N HIS A 85 8.06 9.41 -3.59
CA HIS A 85 6.99 9.91 -2.72
C HIS A 85 7.15 9.37 -1.29
N TYR A 86 8.40 9.33 -0.80
CA TYR A 86 8.73 9.00 0.58
C TYR A 86 9.04 10.28 1.35
N TYR A 87 8.30 10.55 2.42
CA TYR A 87 8.33 11.82 3.14
C TYR A 87 8.70 11.59 4.61
N GLY A 88 9.30 12.62 5.22
CA GLY A 88 9.38 12.68 6.68
C GLY A 88 7.99 12.78 7.31
N ILE A 89 7.90 12.34 8.56
CA ILE A 89 6.68 12.42 9.38
C ILE A 89 6.56 13.74 10.15
N GLY A 90 7.63 14.56 10.14
CA GLY A 90 7.66 15.88 10.74
C GLY A 90 8.82 16.73 10.20
N HIS A 91 8.94 17.95 10.72
CA HIS A 91 9.91 18.93 10.21
C HIS A 91 11.29 18.82 10.86
N ALA A 92 11.34 18.49 12.16
CA ALA A 92 12.59 18.32 12.90
C ALA A 92 13.26 16.99 12.52
N SER A 93 14.50 16.77 12.97
CA SER A 93 15.22 15.54 12.65
C SER A 93 14.87 14.41 13.61
N LEU A 94 14.71 14.71 14.91
CA LEU A 94 14.55 13.70 15.96
C LEU A 94 13.31 12.82 15.78
N ASP A 95 12.14 13.40 15.50
CA ASP A 95 10.91 12.63 15.28
C ASP A 95 11.04 11.66 14.10
N ASN A 96 11.62 12.11 13.00
CA ASN A 96 11.91 11.30 11.83
C ASN A 96 12.83 10.11 12.16
N TYR A 97 13.88 10.32 12.98
CA TYR A 97 14.78 9.24 13.40
C TYR A 97 14.10 8.22 14.31
N VAL A 98 13.32 8.68 15.28
CA VAL A 98 12.57 7.80 16.19
C VAL A 98 11.59 6.95 15.41
N ALA A 99 10.85 7.55 14.47
CA ALA A 99 9.90 6.82 13.63
C ALA A 99 10.60 5.84 12.68
N LEU A 100 11.74 6.19 12.09
CA LEU A 100 12.50 5.31 11.21
C LEU A 100 12.90 4.00 11.91
N ILE A 101 13.37 4.09 13.16
CA ILE A 101 13.87 2.93 13.90
C ILE A 101 12.77 2.16 14.61
N SER A 102 11.79 2.86 15.20
CA SER A 102 10.80 2.24 16.09
C SER A 102 9.39 2.12 15.51
N GLY A 103 9.10 2.84 14.43
CA GLY A 103 7.73 2.96 13.89
C GLY A 103 6.78 3.78 14.78
N GLN A 104 7.27 4.42 15.84
CA GLN A 104 6.46 5.26 16.71
C GLN A 104 6.15 6.60 16.05
N ALA A 105 4.89 7.04 16.20
CA ALA A 105 4.47 8.38 15.87
C ALA A 105 5.12 9.40 16.84
N PRO A 106 5.24 10.67 16.44
CA PRO A 106 5.95 11.65 17.24
C PRO A 106 5.06 12.17 18.38
N ASN A 107 5.69 12.64 19.46
CA ASN A 107 5.03 13.34 20.55
C ASN A 107 5.35 14.85 20.51
N GLU A 108 4.81 15.63 21.44
CA GLU A 108 5.01 17.08 21.49
C GLU A 108 6.49 17.48 21.61
N GLN A 109 7.29 16.73 22.35
CA GLN A 109 8.71 17.04 22.55
C GLN A 109 9.55 16.67 21.32
N THR A 110 9.33 15.49 20.74
CA THR A 110 10.14 15.01 19.61
C THR A 110 9.88 15.81 18.34
N GLN A 111 8.65 16.32 18.14
CA GLN A 111 8.33 17.23 17.02
C GLN A 111 9.12 18.54 17.07
N LEU A 112 9.59 18.94 18.25
CA LEU A 112 10.36 20.16 18.49
C LEU A 112 11.86 19.88 18.64
N ASP A 113 12.32 18.69 18.26
CA ASP A 113 13.70 18.24 18.41
C ASP A 113 14.16 18.14 19.88
N CYS A 114 13.22 17.90 20.81
CA CYS A 114 13.45 17.81 22.26
C CYS A 114 14.28 18.99 22.81
N PRO A 115 13.74 20.22 22.81
CA PRO A 115 14.50 21.43 23.15
C PRO A 115 14.90 21.49 24.63
N ILE A 116 14.20 20.73 25.48
CA ILE A 116 14.46 20.63 26.91
C ILE A 116 14.87 19.19 27.17
N VAL A 117 16.15 19.00 27.52
CA VAL A 117 16.65 17.72 28.00
C VAL A 117 16.15 17.53 29.43
N SER A 118 15.35 16.49 29.65
CA SER A 118 14.97 16.03 30.99
C SER A 118 15.88 14.87 31.39
N GLU A 119 16.39 14.90 32.62
CA GLU A 119 17.04 13.71 33.20
C GLU A 119 15.97 12.63 33.48
N PHE A 120 16.37 11.38 33.27
CA PHE A 120 15.52 10.18 33.39
C PHE A 120 15.61 9.55 34.78
#